data_AF-A0A645HIZ0-F1
#
_entry.id   AF-A0A645HIZ0-F1
#
_cell.length_a   1.000
_cell.length_b   1.000
_cell.length_c   1.000
_cell.angle_alpha   90.00
_cell.angle_beta   90.00
_cell.angle_gamma   90.00
#
_symmetry.space_group_name_H-M   'P 1'
#
loop_
_entity.id
_entity.type
_entity.pdbx_description
1 polymer ?
#
loop_
_entity_poly.entity_id
_entity_poly.type
_entity_poly.pdbx_seq_one_letter_code
_entity_poly.pdbx_strand_id
1 'polypeptide(L)'
;MTHGMLALAYVVATIAMLFTALSYGRMSAAYPIAGSAYSYTQRSINPHIGFLSGWAILMDYLLLPMICCLLGAIFFAPYFPNVPSWVWIVLLMALSTIINFFGVSVTARVNNTVILLQIVFAVGFIIFIAKWLITGNGAATFFDASAILNPVEFNKPDMGWGVIFTGASILALSFLGFDAVSTMAEEAINPEKNLGRATLIICLGSGAFFIGLSYLMQLA
;
A
#
# COMPACT_ATOMS: atom_id res chain seq x y z
N MET A 1 4.46 -16.98 7.20
CA MET A 1 5.20 -15.78 7.63
C MET A 1 4.51 -15.01 8.75
N THR A 2 3.18 -15.09 8.94
CA THR A 2 2.51 -14.56 10.16
C THR A 2 1.46 -15.50 10.76
N HIS A 3 1.27 -16.71 10.20
CA HIS A 3 0.47 -17.82 10.76
C HIS A 3 -0.86 -17.38 11.41
N GLY A 4 -1.69 -16.62 10.68
CA GLY A 4 -2.97 -16.14 11.24
C GLY A 4 -2.84 -14.92 12.15
N MET A 5 -1.84 -14.06 11.93
CA MET A 5 -1.70 -12.74 12.58
C MET A 5 -1.41 -11.64 11.56
N LEU A 6 -1.89 -11.80 10.31
CA LEU A 6 -1.71 -10.83 9.22
C LEU A 6 -2.36 -9.49 9.57
N ALA A 7 -3.56 -9.53 10.13
CA ALA A 7 -4.31 -8.34 10.54
C ALA A 7 -3.52 -7.52 11.58
N LEU A 8 -2.92 -8.17 12.58
CA LEU A 8 -2.10 -7.49 13.59
C LEU A 8 -0.83 -6.88 12.98
N ALA A 9 -0.17 -7.58 12.05
CA ALA A 9 0.98 -7.02 11.34
C ALA A 9 0.60 -5.77 10.52
N TYR A 10 -0.58 -5.77 9.90
CA TYR A 10 -1.12 -4.57 9.24
C TYR A 10 -1.47 -3.44 10.21
N VAL A 11 -1.96 -3.74 11.42
CA VAL A 11 -2.18 -2.72 12.47
C VAL A 11 -0.85 -2.07 12.83
N VAL A 12 0.19 -2.86 13.11
CA VAL A 12 1.53 -2.35 13.44
C VAL A 12 2.10 -1.52 12.29
N ALA A 13 2.00 -2.00 11.05
CA ALA A 13 2.42 -1.26 9.87
C ALA A 13 1.66 0.07 9.72
N THR A 14 0.34 0.06 9.89
CA THR A 14 -0.50 1.26 9.79
C THR A 14 -0.10 2.29 10.85
N ILE A 15 0.16 1.88 12.09
CA ILE A 15 0.61 2.78 13.15
C ILE A 15 1.96 3.42 12.79
N ALA A 16 2.91 2.62 12.30
CA ALA A 16 4.20 3.14 11.85
C ALA A 16 4.04 4.15 10.70
N MET A 17 3.23 3.82 9.70
CA MET A 17 2.97 4.70 8.56
C MET A 17 2.20 5.96 8.94
N LEU A 18 1.36 5.91 9.98
CA LEU A 18 0.60 7.06 10.47
C LEU A 18 1.51 8.17 10.99
N PHE A 19 2.62 7.83 11.67
CA PHE A 19 3.62 8.83 12.09
C PHE A 19 4.23 9.55 10.89
N THR A 20 4.52 8.82 9.81
CA THR A 20 5.01 9.39 8.55
C THR A 20 3.93 10.27 7.91
N ALA A 21 2.70 9.80 7.80
CA ALA A 21 1.58 10.54 7.21
C ALA A 21 1.25 11.83 7.98
N LEU A 22 1.32 11.81 9.31
CA LEU A 22 1.17 13.01 10.15
C LEU A 22 2.29 14.03 9.92
N SER A 23 3.52 13.55 9.78
CA SER A 23 4.68 14.42 9.51
C SER A 23 4.55 15.07 8.13
N TYR A 24 4.20 14.29 7.12
CA TYR A 24 3.91 14.80 5.77
C TYR A 24 2.74 15.78 5.78
N GLY A 25 1.65 15.47 6.48
CA GLY A 25 0.48 16.33 6.52
C GLY A 25 0.75 17.70 7.16
N ARG A 26 1.61 17.75 8.18
CA ARG A 26 2.07 19.03 8.76
C ARG A 26 3.01 19.78 7.83
N MET A 27 3.95 19.09 7.19
CA MET A 27 4.92 19.73 6.30
C MET A 27 4.29 20.21 4.99
N SER A 28 3.30 19.50 4.45
CA SER A 28 2.57 19.93 3.26
C SER A 28 1.75 21.21 3.50
N ALA A 29 1.29 21.41 4.74
CA ALA A 29 0.60 22.65 5.12
C ALA A 29 1.58 23.82 5.31
N ALA A 30 2.78 23.55 5.84
CA ALA A 30 3.82 24.57 6.04
C ALA A 30 4.52 24.98 4.72
N TYR A 31 4.73 24.01 3.83
CA TYR A 31 5.42 24.19 2.55
C TYR A 31 4.58 23.56 1.43
N PRO A 32 3.53 24.25 0.94
CA PRO A 32 2.61 23.75 -0.10
C PRO A 32 3.24 23.86 -1.50
N ILE A 33 4.44 23.34 -1.66
CA ILE A 33 5.19 23.32 -2.92
C ILE A 33 5.40 21.88 -3.37
N ALA A 34 5.46 21.67 -4.69
CA ALA A 34 5.86 20.39 -5.25
C ALA A 34 7.30 20.06 -4.83
N GLY A 35 7.57 18.78 -4.56
CA GLY A 35 8.89 18.28 -4.18
C GLY A 35 8.93 17.46 -2.89
N SER A 36 7.79 17.27 -2.21
CA SER A 36 7.66 16.25 -1.16
C SER A 36 8.76 16.34 -0.07
N ALA A 37 9.26 15.21 0.42
CA ALA A 37 10.28 15.14 1.46
C ALA A 37 11.63 15.79 1.09
N TYR A 38 11.96 15.98 -0.19
CA TYR A 38 13.11 16.79 -0.60
C TYR A 38 12.92 18.24 -0.15
N SER A 39 11.81 18.86 -0.56
CA SER A 39 11.47 20.25 -0.23
C SER A 39 11.28 20.45 1.28
N TYR A 40 10.69 19.47 1.98
CA TYR A 40 10.44 19.56 3.42
C TYR A 40 11.74 19.54 4.22
N THR A 41 12.65 18.60 3.94
CA THR A 41 13.92 18.46 4.67
C THR A 41 14.93 19.56 4.31
N GLN A 42 14.94 20.01 3.05
CA GLN A 42 15.75 21.14 2.62
C GLN A 42 15.39 22.42 3.38
N ARG A 43 14.09 22.71 3.55
CA ARG A 43 13.61 23.94 4.21
C ARG A 43 13.61 23.87 5.73
N SER A 44 13.40 22.69 6.32
CA SER A 44 13.32 22.54 7.78
C SER A 44 14.65 22.26 8.46
N ILE A 45 15.63 21.63 7.76
CA ILE A 45 16.89 21.21 8.36
C ILE A 45 18.09 21.86 7.65
N ASN A 46 18.44 21.38 6.46
CA ASN A 46 19.61 21.85 5.70
C ASN A 46 19.54 21.37 4.24
N PRO A 47 20.05 22.16 3.25
CA PRO A 47 20.18 21.73 1.86
C PRO A 47 20.86 20.38 1.60
N HIS A 48 21.89 19.99 2.36
CA HIS A 48 22.58 18.72 2.16
C HIS A 48 21.71 17.50 2.50
N ILE A 49 20.91 17.61 3.57
CA ILE A 49 19.96 16.56 3.96
C ILE A 49 18.79 16.53 2.98
N GLY A 50 18.35 17.71 2.52
CA GLY A 50 17.44 17.86 1.38
C GLY A 50 17.90 17.06 0.18
N PHE A 51 19.14 17.28 -0.27
CA PHE A 51 19.73 16.57 -1.39
C PHE A 51 19.75 15.04 -1.20
N LEU A 52 20.12 14.57 0.00
CA LEU A 52 20.11 13.13 0.30
C LEU A 52 18.69 12.55 0.24
N SER A 53 17.71 13.25 0.80
CA SER A 53 16.29 12.89 0.75
C SER A 53 15.79 12.82 -0.70
N GLY A 54 16.16 13.80 -1.54
CA GLY A 54 15.84 13.80 -2.97
C GLY A 54 16.40 12.59 -3.71
N TRP A 55 17.64 12.18 -3.41
CA TRP A 55 18.21 10.95 -3.97
C TRP A 55 17.49 9.70 -3.50
N ALA A 56 17.09 9.63 -2.23
CA ALA A 56 16.33 8.50 -1.71
C ALA A 56 14.96 8.38 -2.40
N ILE A 57 14.24 9.49 -2.55
CA ILE A 57 12.95 9.55 -3.26
C ILE A 57 13.11 9.20 -4.74
N LEU A 58 14.17 9.69 -5.41
CA LEU A 58 14.44 9.38 -6.80
C LEU A 58 14.68 7.86 -7.00
N MET A 59 15.45 7.25 -6.10
CA MET A 59 15.68 5.81 -6.11
C MET A 59 14.37 5.05 -5.86
N ASP A 60 13.54 5.51 -4.92
CA ASP A 60 12.24 4.88 -4.65
C ASP A 60 11.36 4.85 -5.91
N TYR A 61 11.21 5.99 -6.60
CA TYR A 61 10.44 6.07 -7.84
C TYR A 61 11.06 5.28 -9.01
N LEU A 62 12.37 5.05 -9.02
CA LEU A 62 13.02 4.23 -10.03
C LEU A 62 12.82 2.73 -9.76
N LEU A 63 12.89 2.32 -8.49
CA LEU A 63 12.81 0.92 -8.08
C LEU A 63 11.37 0.41 -8.03
N LEU A 64 10.40 1.25 -7.66
CA LEU A 64 8.99 0.90 -7.52
C LEU A 64 8.40 0.24 -8.79
N PRO A 65 8.52 0.82 -10.00
CA PRO A 65 8.01 0.19 -11.22
C PRO A 65 8.65 -1.18 -11.49
N MET A 66 9.93 -1.35 -11.16
CA MET A 66 10.62 -2.64 -11.33
C MET A 66 10.06 -3.71 -10.41
N ILE A 67 9.81 -3.37 -9.15
CA ILE A 67 9.17 -4.28 -8.18
C ILE A 67 7.75 -4.63 -8.63
N CYS A 68 6.96 -3.65 -9.09
CA CYS A 68 5.60 -3.89 -9.59
C CYS A 68 5.57 -4.84 -10.80
N CYS A 69 6.49 -4.68 -11.76
CA CYS A 69 6.59 -5.58 -12.91
C CYS A 69 7.02 -6.99 -12.50
N LEU A 70 7.96 -7.11 -11.54
CA LEU A 70 8.39 -8.39 -10.99
C LEU A 70 7.24 -9.11 -10.27
N LEU A 71 6.50 -8.41 -9.42
CA LEU A 71 5.34 -8.96 -8.71
C LEU A 71 4.24 -9.40 -9.70
N GLY A 72 4.01 -8.61 -10.75
CA GLY A 72 3.09 -9.00 -11.82
C GLY A 72 3.54 -10.27 -12.54
N ALA A 73 4.83 -10.41 -12.85
CA ALA A 73 5.36 -11.62 -13.47
C ALA A 73 5.24 -12.85 -12.56
N ILE A 74 5.51 -12.71 -11.26
CA ILE A 74 5.32 -13.77 -10.27
C ILE A 74 3.84 -14.18 -10.18
N PHE A 75 2.92 -13.22 -10.30
CA PHE A 75 1.49 -13.49 -10.30
C PHE A 75 1.05 -14.31 -11.53
N PHE A 76 1.57 -14.02 -12.73
CA PHE A 76 1.19 -14.73 -13.96
C PHE A 76 1.86 -16.10 -14.14
N ALA A 77 3.04 -16.31 -13.56
CA ALA A 77 3.84 -17.53 -13.77
C ALA A 77 3.08 -18.84 -13.48
N PRO A 78 2.26 -18.97 -12.42
CA PRO A 78 1.50 -20.20 -12.15
C PRO A 78 0.39 -20.48 -13.18
N TYR A 79 -0.18 -19.44 -13.79
CA TYR A 79 -1.26 -19.59 -14.78
C TYR A 79 -0.73 -19.92 -16.18
N PHE A 80 0.50 -19.48 -16.48
CA PHE A 80 1.16 -19.71 -17.76
C PHE A 80 2.58 -20.27 -17.56
N PRO A 81 2.72 -21.51 -17.07
CA PRO A 81 4.01 -22.08 -16.69
C PRO A 81 4.99 -22.25 -17.87
N ASN A 82 4.47 -22.27 -19.11
CA ASN A 82 5.28 -22.38 -20.32
C ASN A 82 5.90 -21.04 -20.76
N VAL A 83 5.48 -19.91 -20.18
CA VAL A 83 5.97 -18.58 -20.54
C VAL A 83 7.02 -18.13 -19.54
N PRO A 84 8.27 -17.84 -19.95
CA PRO A 84 9.31 -17.36 -19.05
C PRO A 84 8.92 -16.04 -18.36
N SER A 85 9.28 -15.88 -17.08
CA SER A 85 8.89 -14.70 -16.29
C SER A 85 9.38 -13.37 -16.87
N TRP A 86 10.53 -13.35 -17.56
CA TRP A 86 11.05 -12.12 -18.18
C TRP A 86 10.12 -11.56 -19.26
N VAL A 87 9.34 -12.42 -19.94
CA VAL A 87 8.37 -12.00 -20.96
C VAL A 87 7.28 -11.14 -20.33
N TRP A 88 6.76 -11.55 -19.17
CA TRP A 88 5.77 -10.78 -18.42
C TRP A 88 6.31 -9.45 -17.94
N ILE A 89 7.57 -9.41 -17.47
CA ILE A 89 8.22 -8.16 -17.06
C ILE A 89 8.31 -7.19 -18.23
N VAL A 90 8.81 -7.63 -19.39
CA VAL A 90 8.93 -6.79 -20.59
C VAL A 90 7.56 -6.33 -21.06
N LEU A 91 6.55 -7.20 -21.04
CA LEU A 91 5.19 -6.87 -21.44
C LEU A 91 4.57 -5.80 -20.53
N LEU A 92 4.64 -5.98 -19.21
CA LEU A 92 4.10 -5.01 -18.23
C LEU A 92 4.83 -3.67 -18.31
N MET A 93 6.15 -3.70 -18.51
CA MET A 93 6.97 -2.50 -18.70
C MET A 93 6.59 -1.76 -20.00
N ALA A 94 6.44 -2.49 -21.11
CA ALA A 94 6.02 -1.90 -22.38
C ALA A 94 4.61 -1.30 -22.26
N LEU A 95 3.67 -2.02 -21.66
CA LEU A 95 2.29 -1.56 -21.48
C LEU A 95 2.21 -0.28 -20.62
N SER A 96 2.90 -0.25 -19.48
CA SER A 96 2.96 0.94 -18.63
C SER A 96 3.62 2.12 -19.35
N THR A 97 4.70 1.88 -20.09
CA THR A 97 5.38 2.92 -20.90
C THR A 97 4.45 3.48 -21.98
N ILE A 98 3.70 2.63 -22.69
CA ILE A 98 2.76 3.05 -23.73
C ILE A 98 1.64 3.91 -23.14
N ILE A 99 1.06 3.50 -22.01
CA ILE A 99 0.01 4.28 -21.34
C ILE A 99 0.55 5.64 -20.92
N ASN A 100 1.75 5.67 -20.33
CA ASN A 100 2.41 6.90 -19.90
C ASN A 100 2.75 7.81 -21.10
N PHE A 101 3.07 7.24 -22.27
CA PHE A 101 3.36 7.99 -23.49
C PHE A 101 2.15 8.78 -24.00
N PHE A 102 0.94 8.25 -23.86
CA PHE A 102 -0.30 8.96 -24.25
C PHE A 102 -0.71 10.08 -23.28
N GLY A 103 0.09 10.34 -22.25
CA GLY A 103 -0.04 11.49 -21.36
C GLY A 103 -0.84 11.20 -20.08
N VAL A 104 -0.78 12.18 -19.18
CA VAL A 104 -1.29 12.06 -17.80
C VAL A 104 -2.81 11.89 -17.75
N SER A 105 -3.57 12.51 -18.66
CA SER A 105 -5.03 12.40 -18.67
C SER A 105 -5.55 11.02 -19.08
N VAL A 106 -4.80 10.28 -19.90
CA VAL A 106 -5.10 8.88 -20.24
C VAL A 106 -4.69 7.99 -19.07
N THR A 107 -3.48 8.21 -18.54
CA THR A 107 -2.96 7.48 -17.37
C THR A 107 -3.91 7.58 -16.17
N ALA A 108 -4.40 8.77 -15.86
CA ALA A 108 -5.35 9.00 -14.76
C ALA A 108 -6.69 8.26 -14.99
N ARG A 109 -7.21 8.24 -16.23
CA ARG A 109 -8.45 7.50 -16.57
C ARG A 109 -8.26 5.99 -16.44
N VAL A 110 -7.15 5.46 -16.95
CA VAL A 110 -6.80 4.04 -16.79
C VAL A 110 -6.67 3.69 -15.31
N ASN A 111 -5.92 4.50 -14.55
CA ASN A 111 -5.74 4.30 -13.11
C ASN A 111 -7.08 4.28 -12.36
N ASN A 112 -7.95 5.26 -12.59
CA ASN A 112 -9.27 5.30 -11.95
C ASN A 112 -10.15 4.10 -12.31
N THR A 113 -10.05 3.62 -13.56
CA THR A 113 -10.78 2.43 -14.01
C THR A 113 -10.28 1.17 -13.29
N VAL A 114 -8.96 1.02 -13.16
CA VAL A 114 -8.34 -0.09 -12.42
C VAL A 114 -8.74 -0.05 -10.95
N ILE A 115 -8.72 1.12 -10.30
CA ILE A 115 -9.15 1.27 -8.90
C ILE A 115 -10.63 0.90 -8.74
N LEU A 116 -11.49 1.35 -9.64
CA LEU A 116 -12.93 1.03 -9.58
C LEU A 116 -13.14 -0.49 -9.71
N LEU A 117 -12.43 -1.13 -10.63
CA LEU A 117 -12.45 -2.58 -10.79
C LEU A 117 -11.95 -3.29 -9.52
N GLN A 118 -10.85 -2.83 -8.91
CA GLN A 118 -10.35 -3.38 -7.65
C GLN A 118 -11.38 -3.28 -6.52
N ILE A 119 -12.09 -2.15 -6.40
CA ILE A 119 -13.17 -1.98 -5.41
C ILE A 119 -14.30 -2.98 -5.68
N VAL A 120 -14.71 -3.17 -6.93
CA VAL A 120 -15.74 -4.15 -7.30
C VAL A 120 -15.33 -5.58 -6.90
N PHE A 121 -14.09 -5.98 -7.20
CA PHE A 121 -13.56 -7.28 -6.80
C PHE A 121 -13.48 -7.43 -5.29
N ALA A 122 -13.02 -6.40 -4.57
CA ALA A 122 -12.94 -6.41 -3.11
C ALA A 122 -14.32 -6.57 -2.46
N VAL A 123 -15.31 -5.79 -2.92
CA VAL A 123 -16.70 -5.91 -2.44
C VAL A 123 -17.28 -7.29 -2.75
N GLY A 124 -17.07 -7.80 -3.97
CA GLY A 124 -17.49 -9.15 -4.34
C GLY A 124 -16.88 -10.22 -3.43
N PHE A 125 -15.57 -10.12 -3.17
CA PHE A 125 -14.84 -11.03 -2.28
C PHE A 125 -15.38 -10.99 -0.85
N ILE A 126 -15.65 -9.80 -0.30
CA ILE A 126 -16.27 -9.64 1.03
C ILE A 126 -17.65 -10.32 1.08
N ILE A 127 -18.47 -10.17 0.03
CA ILE A 127 -19.79 -10.83 -0.06
C ILE A 127 -19.65 -12.35 -0.11
N PHE A 128 -18.67 -12.88 -0.84
CA PHE A 128 -18.39 -14.32 -0.89
C PHE A 128 -18.00 -14.86 0.48
N ILE A 129 -17.10 -14.18 1.21
CA ILE A 129 -16.73 -14.55 2.57
C ILE A 129 -17.95 -14.52 3.49
N ALA A 130 -18.77 -13.47 3.43
CA ALA A 130 -19.97 -13.37 4.25
C ALA A 130 -20.95 -14.53 4.00
N LYS A 131 -21.17 -14.90 2.72
CA LYS A 131 -21.98 -16.07 2.37
C LYS A 131 -21.36 -17.35 2.91
N TRP A 132 -20.05 -17.53 2.75
CA TRP A 132 -19.34 -18.72 3.19
C TRP A 132 -19.43 -18.92 4.72
N LEU A 133 -19.29 -17.83 5.49
CA LEU A 133 -19.48 -17.81 6.94
C LEU A 133 -20.91 -18.16 7.36
N ILE A 134 -21.93 -17.61 6.68
CA ILE A 134 -23.34 -17.90 6.96
C ILE A 134 -23.71 -19.35 6.63
N THR A 135 -23.05 -19.95 5.64
CA THR A 135 -23.30 -21.35 5.24
C THR A 135 -22.67 -22.36 6.23
N GLY A 136 -22.04 -21.87 7.32
CA GLY A 136 -21.55 -22.70 8.42
C GLY A 136 -20.19 -23.37 8.20
N ASN A 137 -19.47 -23.02 7.12
CA ASN A 137 -18.19 -23.65 6.78
C ASN A 137 -16.95 -22.94 7.37
N GLY A 138 -17.10 -21.92 8.23
CA GLY A 138 -16.02 -21.15 8.85
C GLY A 138 -16.12 -21.02 10.37
N ALA A 139 -15.55 -19.95 10.94
CA ALA A 139 -15.63 -19.63 12.39
C ALA A 139 -17.07 -19.40 12.94
N ALA A 140 -18.11 -19.57 12.11
CA ALA A 140 -19.54 -19.41 12.41
C ALA A 140 -19.95 -18.07 13.04
N THR A 141 -19.04 -17.10 13.10
CA THR A 141 -19.21 -15.77 13.70
C THR A 141 -18.46 -14.74 12.88
N PHE A 142 -18.97 -13.50 12.82
CA PHE A 142 -18.31 -12.37 12.13
C PHE A 142 -17.25 -11.67 13.00
N PHE A 143 -17.18 -12.02 14.28
CA PHE A 143 -16.36 -11.36 15.29
C PHE A 143 -15.64 -12.42 16.13
N ASP A 144 -14.49 -12.86 15.64
CA ASP A 144 -13.53 -13.63 16.42
C ASP A 144 -12.27 -12.81 16.64
N ALA A 145 -11.85 -12.66 17.90
CA ALA A 145 -10.59 -12.01 18.26
C ALA A 145 -9.38 -12.83 17.82
N SER A 146 -9.56 -14.14 17.60
CA SER A 146 -8.52 -15.05 17.11
C SER A 146 -8.02 -14.68 15.70
N ALA A 147 -8.87 -14.04 14.88
CA ALA A 147 -8.53 -13.56 13.53
C ALA A 147 -7.74 -12.24 13.53
N ILE A 148 -7.56 -11.60 14.70
CA ILE A 148 -6.62 -10.50 14.90
C ILE A 148 -5.35 -11.02 15.55
N LEU A 149 -5.49 -11.72 16.68
CA LEU A 149 -4.39 -12.30 17.44
C LEU A 149 -4.75 -13.74 17.78
N ASN A 150 -4.08 -14.68 17.12
CA ASN A 150 -4.22 -16.10 17.43
C ASN A 150 -3.31 -16.45 18.63
N PRO A 151 -3.86 -16.68 19.84
CA PRO A 151 -3.05 -16.89 21.04
C PRO A 151 -2.27 -18.21 21.01
N VAL A 152 -2.74 -19.19 20.22
CA VAL A 152 -2.10 -20.51 20.08
C VAL A 152 -0.85 -20.39 19.22
N GLU A 153 -0.93 -19.63 18.13
CA GLU A 153 0.22 -19.37 17.25
C GLU A 153 1.21 -18.41 17.91
N PHE A 154 0.74 -17.40 18.63
CA PHE A 154 1.60 -16.43 19.33
C PHE A 154 2.45 -17.06 20.45
N ASN A 155 1.95 -18.11 21.10
CA ASN A 155 2.66 -18.81 22.17
C ASN A 155 3.65 -19.88 21.67
N LYS A 156 3.72 -20.14 20.35
CA LYS A 156 4.73 -21.05 19.81
C LYS A 156 6.14 -20.45 19.96
N PRO A 157 7.16 -21.28 20.22
CA PRO A 157 8.54 -20.82 20.15
C PRO A 157 8.78 -20.21 18.75
N ASP A 158 9.48 -19.08 18.73
CA ASP A 158 9.78 -18.25 17.55
C ASP A 158 8.64 -17.40 16.96
N MET A 159 7.44 -17.41 17.55
CA MET A 159 6.24 -16.75 17.00
C MET A 159 5.76 -15.52 17.80
N GLY A 160 6.70 -14.81 18.41
CA GLY A 160 6.44 -13.58 19.16
C GLY A 160 6.44 -12.31 18.31
N TRP A 161 6.65 -11.18 18.97
CA TRP A 161 6.66 -9.84 18.35
C TRP A 161 7.64 -9.68 17.18
N GLY A 162 8.77 -10.40 17.17
CA GLY A 162 9.76 -10.33 16.09
C GLY A 162 9.18 -10.70 14.72
N VAL A 163 8.33 -11.72 14.66
CA VAL A 163 7.66 -12.15 13.41
C VAL A 163 6.63 -11.12 12.95
N ILE A 164 5.91 -10.50 13.90
CA ILE A 164 4.94 -9.44 13.60
C ILE A 164 5.65 -8.22 13.03
N PHE A 165 6.76 -7.77 13.63
CA PHE A 165 7.53 -6.63 13.12
C PHE A 165 8.16 -6.92 11.75
N THR A 166 8.68 -8.13 11.55
CA THR A 166 9.22 -8.55 10.25
C THR A 166 8.11 -8.57 9.19
N GLY A 167 6.94 -9.13 9.51
CA GLY A 167 5.76 -9.10 8.64
C GLY A 167 5.32 -7.67 8.35
N ALA A 168 5.19 -6.82 9.37
CA ALA A 168 4.81 -5.42 9.24
C ALA A 168 5.75 -4.63 8.32
N SER A 169 7.06 -4.91 8.36
CA SER A 169 8.03 -4.26 7.47
C SER A 169 7.79 -4.56 5.99
N ILE A 170 7.39 -5.79 5.67
CA ILE A 170 7.03 -6.20 4.30
C ILE A 170 5.68 -5.58 3.92
N LEU A 171 4.70 -5.60 4.85
CA LEU A 171 3.37 -5.04 4.61
C LEU A 171 3.38 -3.51 4.51
N ALA A 172 4.41 -2.83 5.01
CA ALA A 172 4.60 -1.40 4.79
C ALA A 172 4.73 -1.06 3.30
N LEU A 173 5.19 -2.00 2.46
CA LEU A 173 5.20 -1.85 1.00
C LEU A 173 3.79 -1.62 0.44
N SER A 174 2.75 -2.16 1.07
CA SER A 174 1.35 -1.94 0.67
C SER A 174 0.88 -0.50 0.85
N PHE A 175 1.62 0.31 1.61
CA PHE A 175 1.33 1.74 1.82
C PHE A 175 2.13 2.65 0.90
N LEU A 176 3.08 2.14 0.10
CA LEU A 176 3.87 2.96 -0.81
C LEU A 176 2.98 3.71 -1.81
N GLY A 177 3.35 4.97 -2.10
CA GLY A 177 2.64 5.83 -3.04
C GLY A 177 1.69 6.85 -2.40
N PHE A 178 1.42 6.78 -1.09
CA PHE A 178 0.64 7.83 -0.42
C PHE A 178 1.35 9.20 -0.42
N ASP A 179 2.68 9.18 -0.45
CA ASP A 179 3.57 10.34 -0.53
C ASP A 179 3.59 10.98 -1.92
N ALA A 180 3.28 10.23 -2.99
CA ALA A 180 3.12 10.77 -4.34
C ALA A 180 2.01 11.83 -4.44
N VAL A 181 1.04 11.82 -3.52
CA VAL A 181 0.03 12.89 -3.46
C VAL A 181 0.68 14.24 -3.16
N SER A 182 1.75 14.25 -2.38
CA SER A 182 2.49 15.48 -2.05
C SER A 182 3.27 16.07 -3.22
N THR A 183 3.53 15.31 -4.29
CA THR A 183 4.21 15.82 -5.50
C THR A 183 3.25 16.56 -6.43
N MET A 184 1.94 16.29 -6.33
CA MET A 184 0.89 16.92 -7.15
C MET A 184 0.37 18.24 -6.55
N ALA A 185 1.19 18.91 -5.73
CA ALA A 185 0.78 20.13 -5.04
C ALA A 185 0.38 21.27 -5.99
N GLU A 186 1.00 21.34 -7.17
CA GLU A 186 0.73 22.35 -8.19
C GLU A 186 -0.62 22.14 -8.89
N GLU A 187 -1.13 20.90 -8.92
CA GLU A 187 -2.42 20.56 -9.53
C GLU A 187 -3.56 20.47 -8.50
N ALA A 188 -3.23 20.52 -7.21
CA ALA A 188 -4.21 20.39 -6.13
C ALA A 188 -4.97 21.70 -5.88
N ILE A 189 -6.29 21.61 -5.77
CA ILE A 189 -7.12 22.72 -5.29
C ILE A 189 -6.85 22.91 -3.78
N ASN A 190 -6.47 24.11 -3.34
CA ASN A 190 -6.16 24.42 -1.94
C ASN A 190 -5.12 23.47 -1.30
N PRO A 191 -3.88 23.42 -1.83
CA PRO A 191 -2.86 22.43 -1.45
C PRO A 191 -2.57 22.42 0.05
N GLU A 192 -2.53 23.59 0.70
CA GLU A 192 -2.25 23.76 2.13
C GLU A 192 -3.15 22.91 3.05
N LYS A 193 -4.41 22.72 2.67
CA LYS A 193 -5.39 21.95 3.47
C LYS A 193 -5.62 20.56 2.90
N ASN A 194 -5.67 20.46 1.57
CA ASN A 194 -6.11 19.24 0.91
C ASN A 194 -5.00 18.18 0.81
N LEU A 195 -3.73 18.57 0.63
CA LEU A 195 -2.62 17.61 0.56
C LEU A 195 -2.46 16.85 1.88
N GLY A 196 -2.42 17.58 3.00
CA GLY A 196 -2.23 16.95 4.31
C GLY A 196 -3.40 16.08 4.73
N ARG A 197 -4.63 16.52 4.45
CA ARG A 197 -5.84 15.70 4.68
C ARG A 197 -5.86 14.47 3.78
N ALA A 198 -5.55 14.60 2.49
CA ALA A 198 -5.52 13.49 1.56
C ALA A 198 -4.49 12.42 1.98
N THR A 199 -3.28 12.84 2.36
CA THR A 199 -2.22 11.96 2.86
C THR A 199 -2.70 11.11 4.05
N LEU A 200 -3.37 11.74 5.03
CA LEU A 200 -3.92 11.05 6.20
C LEU A 200 -5.09 10.14 5.87
N ILE A 201 -6.02 10.60 5.02
CA ILE A 201 -7.19 9.82 4.58
C ILE A 201 -6.73 8.57 3.83
N ILE A 202 -5.72 8.68 2.96
CA ILE A 202 -5.17 7.56 2.21
C ILE A 202 -4.50 6.56 3.16
N CYS A 203 -3.64 7.03 4.07
CA CYS A 203 -2.96 6.14 5.02
C CYS A 203 -3.94 5.39 5.95
N LEU A 204 -4.94 6.09 6.50
CA LEU A 204 -5.94 5.46 7.36
C LEU A 204 -6.93 4.60 6.57
N GLY A 205 -7.32 5.04 5.38
CA GLY A 205 -8.23 4.33 4.51
C GLY A 205 -7.63 3.03 3.99
N SER A 206 -6.39 3.06 3.49
CA SER A 206 -5.66 1.87 3.06
C SER A 206 -5.39 0.93 4.23
N GLY A 207 -5.00 1.46 5.40
CA GLY A 207 -4.82 0.69 6.62
C GLY A 207 -6.09 -0.04 7.04
N ALA A 208 -7.21 0.68 7.14
CA ALA A 208 -8.51 0.07 7.47
C ALA A 208 -8.93 -0.99 6.44
N PHE A 209 -8.71 -0.72 5.15
CA PHE A 209 -9.02 -1.66 4.08
C PHE A 209 -8.19 -2.95 4.19
N PHE A 210 -6.86 -2.85 4.33
CA PHE A 210 -5.98 -4.02 4.43
C PHE A 210 -6.17 -4.79 5.72
N ILE A 211 -6.40 -4.11 6.86
CA ILE A 211 -6.72 -4.77 8.14
C ILE A 211 -8.04 -5.53 8.01
N GLY A 212 -9.09 -4.88 7.50
CA GLY A 212 -10.42 -5.49 7.34
C GLY A 212 -10.39 -6.70 6.39
N LEU A 213 -9.70 -6.58 5.25
CA LEU A 213 -9.56 -7.67 4.29
C LEU A 213 -8.75 -8.83 4.88
N SER A 214 -7.64 -8.54 5.56
CA SER A 214 -6.80 -9.57 6.21
C SER A 214 -7.51 -10.25 7.38
N TYR A 215 -8.40 -9.53 8.07
CA TYR A 215 -9.25 -10.08 9.12
C TYR A 215 -10.28 -11.06 8.55
N LEU A 216 -11.01 -10.62 7.52
CA LEU A 216 -12.02 -11.45 6.85
C LEU A 216 -11.41 -12.72 6.23
N MET A 217 -10.21 -12.60 5.65
CA MET A 217 -9.48 -13.75 5.09
C MET A 217 -9.02 -14.76 6.12
N GLN A 218 -8.84 -14.37 7.39
CA GLN A 218 -8.47 -15.30 8.47
C GLN A 218 -9.68 -15.95 9.13
N LEU A 219 -10.84 -15.33 8.97
CA LEU A 219 -12.12 -15.82 9.46
C LEU A 219 -12.77 -16.82 8.48
N ALA A 220 -12.50 -16.62 7.19
CA ALA A 220 -12.75 -17.56 6.09
C ALA A 220 -11.74 -18.72 6.09
#